data_AF-R5Z481-F1
#
_entry.id   AF-R5Z481-F1
#
_cell.length_a   1.000
_cell.length_b   1.000
_cell.length_c   1.000
_cell.angle_alpha   90.00
_cell.angle_beta   90.00
_cell.angle_gamma   90.00
#
_symmetry.space_group_name_H-M   'P 1'
#
loop_
_entity.id
_entity.type
_entity.pdbx_description
1 polymer ?
#
loop_
_entity_poly.entity_id
_entity_poly.type
_entity_poly.pdbx_seq_one_letter_code
_entity_poly.pdbx_strand_id
1 'polypeptide(L)'
;MNKVLSKMFEFLKIILFILATMAILFGILSTYSRLEKSLLDAISVFIPFILLLVIYIVNLIRRDSKINDNLLLNFVSCIVFAAIIVFGVRAKLDTNMVLYHKYGINYNPSFFSDNLTFVVSMLYCLIVSNFFLIVASVLGKEKKKNKYQIYDMKNSLPEEIFDEKEVVKQNLELSKEETEEEL
;
A
#
# COMPACT_ATOMS: atom_id res chain seq x y z
N MET A 1 -2.90 -23.10 -3.74
CA MET A 1 -1.67 -22.51 -4.32
C MET A 1 -1.60 -21.00 -4.09
N ASN A 2 -2.61 -20.21 -4.50
CA ASN A 2 -2.59 -18.73 -4.39
C ASN A 2 -2.34 -18.19 -2.98
N LYS A 3 -2.86 -18.83 -1.93
CA LYS A 3 -2.68 -18.37 -0.54
C LYS A 3 -1.26 -18.54 -0.01
N VAL A 4 -0.60 -19.66 -0.33
CA VAL A 4 0.80 -19.91 0.04
C VAL A 4 1.71 -18.94 -0.70
N LEU A 5 1.47 -18.77 -2.01
CA LEU A 5 2.22 -17.83 -2.84
C LEU A 5 2.06 -16.38 -2.38
N SER A 6 0.85 -15.97 -1.99
CA SER A 6 0.60 -14.63 -1.45
C SER A 6 1.35 -14.38 -0.15
N LYS A 7 1.36 -15.35 0.79
CA LYS A 7 2.13 -15.23 2.03
C LYS A 7 3.63 -15.14 1.79
N MET A 8 4.14 -15.90 0.82
CA MET A 8 5.54 -15.83 0.43
C MET A 8 5.90 -14.42 -0.11
N PHE A 9 5.07 -13.86 -0.98
CA PHE A 9 5.25 -12.49 -1.46
C PHE A 9 5.04 -11.44 -0.38
N GLU A 10 4.11 -11.65 0.56
CA GLU A 10 3.91 -10.76 1.70
C GLU A 10 5.17 -10.65 2.56
N PHE A 11 5.84 -11.77 2.83
CA PHE A 11 7.10 -11.79 3.56
C PHE A 11 8.24 -11.16 2.75
N LEU A 12 8.39 -11.55 1.48
CA LEU A 12 9.43 -11.03 0.58
C LEU A 12 9.32 -9.51 0.41
N LYS A 13 8.09 -9.00 0.28
CA LYS A 13 7.75 -7.57 0.22
C LYS A 13 8.38 -6.78 1.37
N ILE A 14 8.33 -7.30 2.60
CA ILE A 14 8.88 -6.61 3.78
C ILE A 14 10.41 -6.54 3.70
N ILE A 15 11.06 -7.65 3.33
CA ILE A 15 12.52 -7.69 3.15
C ILE A 15 12.95 -6.70 2.05
N LEU A 16 12.28 -6.76 0.89
CA LEU A 16 12.58 -5.87 -0.23
C LEU A 16 12.32 -4.40 0.12
N PHE A 17 11.29 -4.10 0.92
CA PHE A 17 11.02 -2.74 1.39
C PHE A 17 12.19 -2.18 2.21
N ILE A 18 12.74 -2.97 3.15
CA ILE A 18 13.89 -2.58 3.97
C ILE A 18 15.10 -2.32 3.07
N LEU A 19 15.40 -3.24 2.16
CA LEU A 19 16.53 -3.12 1.23
C LEU A 19 16.37 -1.90 0.29
N ALA A 20 15.17 -1.66 -0.23
CA ALA A 20 14.86 -0.50 -1.06
C ALA A 20 15.05 0.82 -0.29
N THR A 21 14.59 0.88 0.96
CA THR A 21 14.78 2.05 1.83
C THR A 21 16.26 2.32 2.07
N MET A 22 17.05 1.28 2.35
CA MET A 22 18.50 1.40 2.53
C MET A 22 19.20 1.85 1.25
N ALA A 23 18.77 1.35 0.08
CA ALA A 23 19.33 1.76 -1.20
C ALA A 23 19.10 3.25 -1.49
N ILE A 24 17.89 3.77 -1.22
CA ILE A 24 17.58 5.20 -1.36
C ILE A 24 18.33 6.04 -0.32
N LEU A 25 18.36 5.60 0.94
CA LEU A 25 19.11 6.30 2.00
C LEU A 25 20.58 6.44 1.64
N PHE A 26 21.22 5.36 1.18
CA PHE A 26 22.60 5.37 0.72
C PHE A 26 22.79 6.33 -0.46
N GLY A 27 21.88 6.33 -1.43
CA GLY A 27 21.94 7.21 -2.59
C GLY A 27 21.82 8.69 -2.24
N ILE A 28 20.92 9.04 -1.31
CA ILE A 28 20.77 10.40 -0.80
C ILE A 28 22.01 10.81 -0.02
N LEU A 29 22.48 10.00 0.94
CA LEU A 29 23.69 10.32 1.72
C LEU A 29 24.89 10.59 0.81
N SER A 30 25.10 9.72 -0.19
CA SER A 30 26.20 9.84 -1.14
C SER A 30 26.07 11.10 -2.03
N THR A 31 24.86 11.43 -2.46
CA THR A 31 24.60 12.59 -3.32
C THR A 31 24.66 13.90 -2.54
N TYR A 32 24.10 13.94 -1.33
CA TYR A 32 23.98 15.15 -0.52
C TYR A 32 25.29 15.51 0.17
N SER A 33 26.05 14.52 0.64
CA SER A 33 27.41 14.74 1.15
C SER A 33 28.29 15.42 0.10
N ARG A 34 28.19 15.00 -1.16
CA ARG A 34 28.90 15.62 -2.28
C ARG A 34 28.43 17.06 -2.56
N LEU A 35 27.11 17.30 -2.51
CA LEU A 35 26.54 18.60 -2.80
C LEU A 35 26.59 19.56 -1.61
N GLU A 36 27.16 19.13 -0.48
CA GLU A 36 27.15 19.85 0.81
C GLU A 36 25.73 20.32 1.20
N LYS A 37 24.73 19.54 0.81
CA LYS A 37 23.32 19.83 1.09
C LYS A 37 22.91 19.25 2.42
N SER A 38 22.02 19.95 3.11
CA SER A 38 21.40 19.45 4.32
C SER A 38 20.55 18.22 4.03
N LEU A 39 20.66 17.18 4.85
CA LEU A 39 19.76 16.02 4.78
C LEU A 39 18.30 16.40 5.05
N LEU A 40 18.04 17.56 5.65
CA LEU A 40 16.69 18.09 5.84
C LEU A 40 15.99 18.32 4.50
N ASP A 41 16.71 18.71 3.44
CA ASP A 41 16.12 18.95 2.13
C ASP A 41 15.65 17.64 1.47
N ALA A 42 16.17 16.50 1.92
CA ALA A 42 15.79 15.16 1.45
C ALA A 42 14.56 14.57 2.14
N ILE A 43 14.02 15.22 3.18
CA ILE A 43 12.89 14.67 3.98
C ILE A 43 11.70 14.32 3.09
N SER A 44 11.41 15.16 2.09
CA SER A 44 10.30 14.96 1.15
C SER A 44 10.35 13.61 0.43
N VAL A 45 11.55 13.09 0.16
CA VAL A 45 11.77 11.81 -0.51
C VAL A 45 11.42 10.62 0.39
N PHE A 46 11.57 10.78 1.71
CA PHE A 46 11.30 9.73 2.69
C PHE A 46 9.84 9.67 3.15
N ILE A 47 9.05 10.74 2.96
CA ILE A 47 7.61 10.77 3.27
C ILE A 47 6.87 9.53 2.73
N PRO A 48 6.97 9.15 1.43
CA PRO A 48 6.27 7.98 0.93
C PRO A 48 6.73 6.66 1.57
N PHE A 49 8.01 6.53 1.94
CA PHE A 49 8.50 5.34 2.65
C PHE A 49 7.86 5.21 4.04
N ILE A 50 7.80 6.31 4.79
CA ILE A 50 7.20 6.36 6.12
C ILE A 50 5.70 6.05 6.04
N LEU A 51 4.98 6.68 5.12
CA LEU A 51 3.55 6.44 4.91
C LEU A 51 3.27 4.97 4.56
N LEU A 52 4.06 4.38 3.67
CA LEU A 52 3.90 2.98 3.29
C LEU A 52 4.17 2.04 4.48
N LEU A 53 5.18 2.35 5.31
CA LEU A 53 5.47 1.60 6.54
C LEU A 53 4.27 1.64 7.50
N VAL A 54 3.69 2.83 7.73
CA VAL A 54 2.50 2.98 8.58
C VAL A 54 1.34 2.14 8.05
N ILE A 55 1.08 2.16 6.75
CA ILE A 55 0.02 1.36 6.14
C ILE A 55 0.28 -0.15 6.32
N TYR A 56 1.53 -0.60 6.15
CA TYR A 56 1.88 -2.00 6.38
C TYR A 56 1.67 -2.43 7.83
N ILE A 57 2.00 -1.56 8.80
CA ILE A 57 1.71 -1.81 10.23
C ILE A 57 0.20 -1.91 10.45
N VAL A 58 -0.59 -0.98 9.89
CA VAL A 58 -2.06 -1.01 9.98
C VAL A 58 -2.62 -2.31 9.40
N ASN A 59 -2.12 -2.75 8.24
CA ASN A 59 -2.54 -4.01 7.62
C ASN A 59 -2.20 -5.24 8.46
N LEU A 60 -1.03 -5.21 9.12
CA LEU A 60 -0.60 -6.27 10.02
C LEU A 60 -1.50 -6.36 11.26
N ILE A 61 -1.89 -5.22 11.83
CA ILE A 61 -2.81 -5.14 12.98
C ILE A 61 -4.23 -5.59 12.59
N ARG A 62 -4.75 -5.11 11.45
CA ARG A 62 -6.13 -5.44 11.02
C ARG A 62 -6.32 -6.90 10.59
N ARG A 63 -5.24 -7.61 10.25
CA ARG A 63 -5.23 -9.02 9.80
C ARG A 63 -6.32 -9.33 8.77
N ASP A 64 -6.58 -8.38 7.87
CA ASP A 64 -7.67 -8.53 6.90
C ASP A 64 -7.20 -9.42 5.74
N SER A 65 -7.85 -10.58 5.57
CA SER A 65 -7.47 -11.54 4.53
C SER A 65 -7.62 -10.98 3.12
N LYS A 66 -8.53 -10.01 2.90
CA LYS A 66 -8.68 -9.37 1.58
C LYS A 66 -7.47 -8.52 1.17
N ILE A 67 -6.66 -8.10 2.14
CA ILE A 67 -5.51 -7.20 1.93
C ILE A 67 -4.22 -8.00 2.05
N ASN A 68 -4.06 -8.77 3.13
CA ASN A 68 -2.83 -9.52 3.40
C ASN A 68 -2.69 -10.73 2.46
N ASP A 69 -3.80 -11.41 2.10
CA ASP A 69 -3.78 -12.49 1.11
C ASP A 69 -3.99 -11.98 -0.34
N ASN A 70 -3.88 -10.67 -0.59
CA ASN A 70 -3.99 -10.11 -1.93
C ASN A 70 -2.71 -10.36 -2.73
N LEU A 71 -2.75 -11.38 -3.58
CA LEU A 71 -1.62 -11.79 -4.41
C LEU A 71 -1.10 -10.66 -5.31
N LEU A 72 -1.99 -9.92 -5.97
CA LEU A 72 -1.62 -8.89 -6.93
C LEU A 72 -0.91 -7.74 -6.22
N LEU A 73 -1.47 -7.25 -5.11
CA LEU A 73 -0.84 -6.20 -4.30
C LEU A 73 0.55 -6.63 -3.84
N ASN A 74 0.66 -7.82 -3.23
CA ASN A 74 1.94 -8.32 -2.71
C ASN A 74 2.99 -8.50 -3.81
N PHE A 75 2.59 -9.04 -4.96
CA PHE A 75 3.47 -9.25 -6.12
C PHE A 75 3.94 -7.92 -6.73
N VAL A 76 3.02 -6.98 -6.99
CA VAL A 76 3.36 -5.66 -7.53
C VAL A 76 4.25 -4.88 -6.57
N SER A 77 3.99 -4.93 -5.27
CA SER A 77 4.89 -4.35 -4.26
C SER A 77 6.30 -4.94 -4.36
N CYS A 78 6.45 -6.25 -4.53
CA CYS A 78 7.76 -6.88 -4.68
C CYS A 78 8.49 -6.38 -5.95
N ILE A 79 7.78 -6.28 -7.08
CA ILE A 79 8.36 -5.76 -8.33
C ILE A 79 8.81 -4.31 -8.15
N VAL A 80 7.99 -3.45 -7.56
CA VAL A 80 8.32 -2.05 -7.32
C VAL A 80 9.57 -1.94 -6.44
N PHE A 81 9.63 -2.68 -5.34
CA PHE A 81 10.82 -2.64 -4.48
C PHE A 81 12.07 -3.22 -5.15
N ALA A 82 11.93 -4.28 -5.94
CA ALA A 82 13.04 -4.81 -6.74
C ALA A 82 13.55 -3.77 -7.74
N ALA A 83 12.66 -3.04 -8.43
CA ALA A 83 13.04 -1.97 -9.34
C ALA A 83 13.79 -0.83 -8.63
N ILE A 84 13.31 -0.42 -7.44
CA ILE A 84 13.99 0.60 -6.62
C ILE A 84 15.40 0.13 -6.22
N ILE A 85 15.55 -1.12 -5.80
CA ILE A 85 16.87 -1.71 -5.48
C ILE A 85 17.76 -1.70 -6.72
N VAL A 86 17.25 -2.09 -7.88
CA VAL A 86 18.00 -2.06 -9.15
C VAL A 86 18.48 -0.65 -9.47
N PHE A 87 17.64 0.38 -9.28
CA PHE A 87 18.09 1.76 -9.46
C PHE A 87 19.21 2.15 -8.50
N GLY A 88 19.11 1.78 -7.22
CA GLY A 88 20.15 2.07 -6.23
C GLY A 88 21.47 1.35 -6.52
N VAL A 89 21.42 0.07 -6.89
CA VAL A 89 22.59 -0.72 -7.28
C VAL A 89 23.20 -0.17 -8.56
N ARG A 90 22.38 0.12 -9.58
CA ARG A 90 22.85 0.69 -10.84
C ARG A 90 23.49 2.06 -10.65
N ALA A 91 22.94 2.93 -9.80
CA ALA A 91 23.58 4.20 -9.47
C ALA A 91 24.98 4.02 -8.85
N LYS A 92 25.23 2.91 -8.14
CA LYS A 92 26.55 2.55 -7.61
C LYS A 92 27.47 1.94 -8.66
N LEU A 93 26.95 1.20 -9.64
CA LEU A 93 27.75 0.53 -10.67
C LEU A 93 28.06 1.44 -11.86
N ASP A 94 27.13 2.30 -12.28
CA ASP A 94 27.26 3.22 -13.40
C ASP A 94 28.08 4.47 -13.00
N THR A 95 29.22 4.29 -12.31
CA THR A 95 30.06 5.39 -11.86
C THR A 95 30.55 6.19 -13.06
N ASN A 96 30.35 7.51 -13.05
CA ASN A 96 30.82 8.35 -14.13
C ASN A 96 32.35 8.37 -14.09
N MET A 97 32.99 7.79 -15.12
CA MET A 97 34.44 7.58 -15.21
C MET A 97 35.25 8.86 -14.97
N VAL A 98 34.75 10.02 -15.42
CA VAL A 98 35.42 11.32 -15.22
C VAL A 98 35.32 11.78 -13.77
N LEU A 99 34.14 11.64 -13.15
CA LEU A 99 33.94 11.98 -11.73
C LEU A 99 34.72 11.05 -10.81
N TYR A 100 34.82 9.77 -11.17
CA TYR A 100 35.62 8.80 -10.44
C TYR A 100 37.11 9.14 -10.49
N HIS A 101 37.65 9.40 -11.69
CA HIS A 101 39.08 9.64 -11.85
C HIS A 101 39.55 11.00 -11.31
N LYS A 102 38.68 12.02 -11.31
CA LYS A 102 39.02 13.38 -10.87
C LYS A 102 38.71 13.64 -9.40
N TYR A 103 37.68 13.00 -8.85
CA TYR A 103 37.15 13.29 -7.51
C TYR A 103 37.01 12.03 -6.62
N GLY A 104 37.39 10.84 -7.10
CA GLY A 104 37.25 9.58 -6.36
C GLY A 104 35.80 9.13 -6.16
N ILE A 105 34.86 9.68 -6.93
CA ILE A 105 33.42 9.48 -6.69
C ILE A 105 32.96 8.14 -7.30
N ASN A 106 32.65 7.19 -6.42
CA ASN A 106 32.15 5.85 -6.75
C ASN A 106 30.61 5.76 -6.82
N TYR A 107 29.94 6.83 -7.25
CA TYR A 107 28.48 6.90 -7.31
C TYR A 107 28.03 7.81 -8.45
N ASN A 108 26.91 7.49 -9.08
CA ASN A 108 26.29 8.30 -10.13
C ASN A 108 25.08 9.07 -9.60
N PRO A 109 25.29 10.28 -9.05
CA PRO A 109 24.20 11.07 -8.49
C PRO A 109 23.24 11.61 -9.55
N SER A 110 23.67 11.78 -10.80
CA SER A 110 22.79 12.21 -11.89
C SER A 110 21.77 11.13 -12.21
N PHE A 111 22.22 9.90 -12.45
CA PHE A 111 21.32 8.76 -12.67
C PHE A 111 20.37 8.55 -11.49
N PHE A 112 20.88 8.65 -10.25
CA PHE A 112 20.05 8.53 -9.06
C PHE A 112 18.96 9.62 -8.98
N SER A 113 19.35 10.88 -9.19
CA SER A 113 18.44 12.03 -9.13
C SER A 113 17.32 11.93 -10.18
N ASP A 114 17.65 11.53 -11.40
CA ASP A 114 16.66 11.42 -12.49
C ASP A 114 15.61 10.33 -12.22
N ASN A 115 16.02 9.24 -11.56
CA ASN A 115 15.13 8.13 -11.22
C ASN A 115 14.38 8.35 -9.89
N LEU A 116 14.77 9.34 -9.09
CA LEU A 116 14.17 9.56 -7.76
C LEU A 116 12.68 9.91 -7.84
N THR A 117 12.29 10.70 -8.83
CA THR A 117 10.87 11.03 -9.07
C THR A 117 10.05 9.79 -9.40
N PHE A 118 10.60 8.86 -10.20
CA PHE A 118 9.94 7.60 -10.51
C PHE A 118 9.80 6.71 -9.27
N VAL A 119 10.82 6.65 -8.42
CA VAL A 119 10.76 5.94 -7.13
C VAL A 119 9.63 6.47 -6.27
N VAL A 120 9.58 7.79 -6.08
CA VAL A 120 8.54 8.46 -5.28
C VAL A 120 7.15 8.20 -5.86
N SER A 121 6.98 8.33 -7.18
CA SER A 121 5.71 8.05 -7.86
C SER A 121 5.23 6.61 -7.63
N MET A 122 6.12 5.61 -7.80
CA MET A 122 5.75 4.21 -7.61
C MET A 122 5.31 3.91 -6.17
N LEU A 123 5.97 4.52 -5.18
CA LEU A 123 5.58 4.36 -3.78
C LEU A 123 4.21 5.00 -3.49
N TYR A 124 3.93 6.19 -4.03
CA TYR A 124 2.60 6.79 -3.90
C TYR A 124 1.51 5.96 -4.56
N CYS A 125 1.77 5.34 -5.72
CA CYS A 125 0.82 4.41 -6.33
C CYS A 125 0.53 3.19 -5.42
N LEU A 126 1.55 2.64 -4.76
CA LEU A 126 1.35 1.55 -3.80
C LEU A 126 0.54 2.01 -2.57
N ILE A 127 0.82 3.20 -2.03
CA ILE A 127 0.08 3.80 -0.91
C ILE A 127 -1.40 3.92 -1.26
N VAL A 128 -1.71 4.56 -2.39
CA VAL A 128 -3.09 4.81 -2.84
C VAL A 128 -3.82 3.50 -3.10
N SER A 129 -3.18 2.54 -3.78
CA SER A 129 -3.77 1.23 -4.05
C SER A 129 -4.12 0.48 -2.76
N ASN A 130 -3.21 0.50 -1.79
CA ASN A 130 -3.40 -0.16 -0.51
C ASN A 130 -4.49 0.54 0.32
N PHE A 131 -4.52 1.87 0.31
CA PHE A 131 -5.58 2.67 0.94
C PHE A 131 -6.97 2.33 0.37
N PHE A 132 -7.13 2.27 -0.95
CA PHE A 132 -8.40 1.87 -1.57
C PHE A 132 -8.84 0.47 -1.17
N LEU A 133 -7.91 -0.49 -1.06
CA LEU A 133 -8.22 -1.83 -0.58
C LEU A 133 -8.69 -1.85 0.87
N ILE A 134 -8.10 -1.00 1.72
CA ILE A 134 -8.54 -0.82 3.11
C ILE A 134 -9.99 -0.30 3.13
N VAL A 135 -10.28 0.77 2.39
CA VAL A 135 -11.63 1.37 2.32
C VAL A 135 -12.66 0.36 1.79
N ALA A 136 -12.34 -0.35 0.71
CA ALA A 136 -13.19 -1.39 0.14
C ALA A 136 -13.46 -2.54 1.13
N SER A 137 -12.47 -2.89 1.95
CA SER A 137 -12.67 -3.91 2.98
C SER A 137 -13.59 -3.43 4.11
N VAL A 138 -13.49 -2.16 4.52
CA VAL A 138 -14.37 -1.55 5.54
C VAL A 138 -15.81 -1.51 5.05
N LEU A 139 -16.06 -0.89 3.89
CA LEU A 139 -17.40 -0.79 3.31
C LEU A 139 -18.02 -2.17 3.00
N GLY A 140 -17.18 -3.14 2.61
CA GLY A 140 -17.63 -4.50 2.35
C GLY A 140 -18.01 -5.30 3.62
N LYS A 141 -17.57 -4.90 4.81
CA LYS A 141 -17.95 -5.55 6.08
C LYS A 141 -19.36 -5.20 6.51
N GLU A 142 -19.81 -3.98 6.24
CA GLU A 142 -21.20 -3.53 6.52
C GLU A 142 -22.22 -4.34 5.73
N LYS A 143 -21.97 -4.55 4.42
CA LYS A 143 -22.87 -5.36 3.57
C LYS A 143 -22.98 -6.82 4.01
N LYS A 144 -21.93 -7.40 4.58
CA LYS A 144 -22.00 -8.78 5.11
C LYS A 144 -22.80 -8.86 6.40
N LYS A 145 -22.63 -7.91 7.33
CA LYS A 145 -23.42 -7.88 8.58
C LYS A 145 -24.93 -7.79 8.30
N ASN A 146 -25.36 -6.89 7.40
CA ASN A 146 -26.77 -6.77 7.02
C ASN A 146 -27.31 -8.07 6.39
N LYS A 147 -26.52 -8.73 5.54
CA LYS A 147 -26.95 -9.99 4.92
C LYS A 147 -27.24 -11.07 5.99
N TYR A 148 -26.33 -11.28 6.94
CA TYR A 148 -26.54 -12.29 8.00
C TYR A 148 -27.70 -11.95 8.94
N GLN A 149 -27.90 -10.67 9.28
CA GLN A 149 -29.06 -10.25 10.08
C GLN A 149 -30.39 -10.52 9.36
N ILE A 150 -30.45 -10.33 8.04
CA ILE A 150 -31.65 -10.66 7.23
C ILE A 150 -31.89 -12.18 7.19
N TYR A 151 -30.85 -13.02 7.10
CA TYR A 151 -31.02 -14.48 7.11
C TYR A 151 -31.40 -15.03 8.49
N ASP A 152 -30.83 -14.50 9.57
CA ASP A 152 -31.18 -14.93 10.93
C ASP A 152 -32.61 -14.53 11.30
N MET A 153 -33.09 -13.38 10.82
CA MET A 153 -34.49 -12.95 10.98
C MET A 153 -35.45 -13.80 10.14
N LYS A 154 -35.02 -14.28 8.96
CA LYS A 154 -35.82 -15.19 8.12
C LYS A 154 -36.01 -16.58 8.74
N ASN A 155 -35.04 -17.04 9.55
CA ASN A 155 -35.10 -18.36 10.21
C ASN A 155 -35.86 -18.34 11.55
N SER A 156 -36.23 -17.18 12.09
CA SER A 156 -36.97 -17.05 13.35
C SER A 156 -38.47 -16.79 13.19
N LEU A 157 -38.96 -16.62 11.95
CA LEU A 157 -40.37 -16.42 11.64
C LEU A 157 -40.97 -17.69 11.01
N PRO A 158 -42.14 -18.16 11.49
CA PRO A 158 -42.78 -19.38 10.98
C PRO A 158 -43.15 -19.22 9.48
N GLU A 159 -42.97 -20.31 8.72
CA GLU A 159 -43.25 -20.39 7.29
C GLU A 159 -44.75 -20.29 6.98
N GLU A 160 -45.34 -19.10 7.04
CA GLU A 160 -46.60 -18.84 6.35
C GLU A 160 -46.52 -17.52 5.57
N ILE A 161 -46.39 -17.70 4.24
CA ILE A 161 -46.77 -16.77 3.17
C ILE A 161 -46.14 -15.37 3.27
N PHE A 162 -44.93 -15.21 2.75
CA PHE A 162 -44.27 -13.91 2.64
C PHE A 162 -44.05 -13.52 1.17
N ASP A 163 -44.80 -12.52 0.71
CA ASP A 163 -44.65 -11.90 -0.60
C ASP A 163 -43.46 -10.92 -0.53
N GLU A 164 -42.35 -11.29 -1.18
CA GLU A 164 -41.01 -10.68 -1.08
C GLU A 164 -40.99 -9.16 -1.39
N LYS A 165 -42.05 -8.64 -2.03
CA LYS A 165 -42.18 -7.23 -2.40
C LYS A 165 -42.71 -6.31 -1.30
N GLU A 166 -43.50 -6.80 -0.34
CA GLU A 166 -44.05 -5.95 0.74
C GLU A 166 -43.02 -5.65 1.83
N VAL A 167 -42.19 -6.63 2.17
CA VAL A 167 -41.14 -6.50 3.20
C VAL A 167 -40.05 -5.52 2.79
N VAL A 168 -39.69 -5.52 1.50
CA VAL A 168 -38.68 -4.60 0.97
C VAL A 168 -39.21 -3.15 0.99
N LYS A 169 -40.52 -2.94 0.79
CA LYS A 169 -41.14 -1.62 0.87
C LYS A 169 -41.20 -1.08 2.30
N GLN A 170 -41.66 -1.87 3.27
CA GLN A 170 -41.75 -1.43 4.68
C GLN A 170 -40.37 -1.09 5.27
N ASN A 171 -39.32 -1.84 4.91
CA ASN A 171 -37.96 -1.57 5.41
C ASN A 171 -37.30 -0.34 4.77
N LEU A 172 -37.70 0.02 3.54
CA LEU A 172 -37.25 1.26 2.88
C LEU A 172 -37.88 2.51 3.49
N GLU A 173 -39.05 2.37 4.14
CA GLU A 173 -39.72 3.45 4.87
C GLU A 173 -39.15 3.60 6.29
N LEU A 174 -38.94 2.49 7.02
CA LEU A 174 -38.32 2.53 8.36
C LEU A 174 -36.89 3.08 8.36
N SER A 175 -36.10 2.74 7.33
CA SER A 175 -34.73 3.26 7.17
C SER A 175 -34.68 4.76 6.89
N LYS A 176 -35.75 5.37 6.39
CA LYS A 176 -35.80 6.83 6.15
C LYS A 176 -36.16 7.59 7.42
N GLU A 177 -37.02 7.04 8.26
CA GLU A 177 -37.39 7.65 9.55
C GLU A 177 -36.20 7.70 10.53
N GLU A 178 -35.38 6.64 10.61
CA GLU A 178 -34.16 6.65 11.44
C GLU A 178 -33.11 7.68 10.98
N THR A 179 -33.15 8.12 9.71
CA THR A 179 -32.19 9.11 9.19
C THR A 179 -32.63 10.56 9.48
N GLU A 180 -33.92 10.80 9.76
CA GLU A 180 -34.44 12.13 10.09
C GLU A 180 -34.41 12.45 11.59
N GLU A 181 -34.33 11.44 12.48
CA GLU A 181 -34.22 11.66 13.93
C GLU A 181 -32.79 11.95 14.44
N GLU A 182 -31.75 11.78 13.61
CA GLU A 182 -30.34 12.04 13.99
C GLU A 182 -29.77 13.38 13.47
N LEU A 183 -30.61 14.31 13.00
CA LEU A 183 -30.22 15.66 12.51
C LEU A 183 -30.64 16.78 13.47
#